data_AF-A0A1L9RFR0-F1
#
_entry.id   AF-A0A1L9RFR0-F1
#
_cell.length_a   1.000
_cell.length_b   1.000
_cell.length_c   1.000
_cell.angle_alpha   90.00
_cell.angle_beta   90.00
_cell.angle_gamma   90.00
#
_symmetry.space_group_name_H-M   'P 1'
#
loop_
_entity.id
_entity.type
_entity.pdbx_description
1 polymer ?
#
loop_
_entity_poly.entity_id
_entity_poly.type
_entity_poly.pdbx_seq_one_letter_code
_entity_poly.pdbx_strand_id
1 'polypeptide(L)'
;MNIITPDTAYCLYPKRTLLQRQMQIIARVNLTPSEQIAVQKYEARGWKRVMWSDRQRDAELVNIRYVGDQFTWTVSLPGLDGDGSKKTRCKEETKIGFVAEFDRVFLL
;
A
#
# COMPACT_ATOMS: atom_id res chain seq x y z
N MET A 1 -0.94 2.36 1.13
CA MET A 1 -1.95 3.35 1.52
C MET A 1 -2.56 2.91 2.83
N ASN A 2 -2.59 3.77 3.83
CA ASN A 2 -3.24 3.45 5.10
C ASN A 2 -4.42 4.40 5.30
N ILE A 3 -5.57 3.86 5.69
CA ILE A 3 -6.75 4.65 6.08
C ILE A 3 -6.90 4.46 7.59
N ILE A 4 -7.01 5.55 8.34
CA ILE A 4 -7.16 5.49 9.80
C ILE A 4 -8.49 6.16 10.15
N THR A 5 -9.42 5.38 10.69
CA THR A 5 -10.67 5.83 11.32
C THR A 5 -10.47 5.92 12.84
N PRO A 6 -11.41 6.51 13.59
CA PRO A 6 -11.26 6.66 15.05
C PRO A 6 -11.03 5.35 15.82
N ASP A 7 -11.51 4.24 15.27
CA ASP A 7 -11.53 2.92 15.89
C ASP A 7 -10.78 1.85 15.08
N THR A 8 -10.32 2.16 13.87
CA THR A 8 -9.77 1.16 12.95
C THR A 8 -8.71 1.74 12.04
N ALA A 9 -7.59 1.04 11.89
CA ALA A 9 -6.60 1.27 10.84
C ALA A 9 -6.70 0.19 9.77
N TYR A 10 -6.81 0.62 8.52
CA TYR A 10 -6.77 -0.22 7.33
C TYR A 10 -5.46 0.01 6.60
N CYS A 11 -4.76 -1.08 6.27
CA CYS A 11 -3.57 -1.06 5.45
C CYS A 11 -3.89 -1.70 4.10
N LEU A 12 -3.84 -0.87 3.06
CA LEU A 12 -4.14 -1.21 1.67
C LEU A 12 -2.86 -1.12 0.85
N TYR A 13 -2.42 -2.25 0.31
CA TYR A 13 -1.33 -2.29 -0.66
C TYR A 13 -1.89 -2.23 -2.08
N PRO A 14 -1.24 -1.50 -3.01
CA PRO A 14 -1.62 -1.54 -4.42
C PRO A 14 -1.65 -2.98 -4.93
N LYS A 15 -2.63 -3.28 -5.78
CA LYS A 15 -2.84 -4.64 -6.32
C LYS A 15 -1.57 -5.20 -6.96
N ARG A 16 -0.84 -4.37 -7.71
CA ARG A 16 0.38 -4.79 -8.41
C ARG A 16 1.57 -5.03 -7.48
N THR A 17 1.68 -4.26 -6.40
CA THR A 17 2.66 -4.52 -5.35
C THR A 17 2.43 -5.92 -4.77
N LEU A 18 1.22 -6.21 -4.32
CA LEU A 18 0.99 -7.46 -3.57
C LEU A 18 0.83 -8.70 -4.47
N LEU A 19 0.12 -8.57 -5.60
CA LEU A 19 -0.15 -9.71 -6.50
C LEU A 19 0.91 -9.89 -7.58
N GLN A 20 1.38 -8.78 -8.18
CA GLN A 20 2.33 -8.85 -9.30
C GLN A 20 3.79 -8.72 -8.85
N ARG A 21 4.03 -8.54 -7.54
CA ARG A 21 5.35 -8.32 -6.94
C ARG A 21 6.12 -7.20 -7.64
N GLN A 22 5.43 -6.11 -7.96
CA GLN A 22 6.04 -4.96 -8.61
C GLN A 22 6.43 -3.90 -7.58
N MET A 23 7.64 -3.39 -7.71
CA MET A 23 8.11 -2.22 -6.95
C MET A 23 8.27 -1.05 -7.90
N GLN A 24 7.60 0.06 -7.56
CA GLN A 24 7.79 1.32 -8.25
C GLN A 24 9.14 1.89 -7.81
N ILE A 25 10.02 2.11 -8.78
CA ILE A 25 11.21 2.91 -8.54
C ILE A 25 10.93 4.30 -9.11
N ILE A 26 11.04 5.32 -8.25
CA ILE A 26 11.00 6.70 -8.69
C ILE A 26 12.12 6.85 -9.71
N ALA A 27 11.80 7.31 -10.92
CA ALA A 27 12.74 7.50 -12.00
C ALA A 27 13.73 8.63 -11.67
N ARG A 28 14.64 8.36 -10.73
CA ARG A 28 15.79 9.18 -10.40
C ARG A 28 17.00 8.52 -11.02
N VAL A 29 17.85 9.35 -11.61
CA VAL A 29 19.03 8.91 -12.36
C VAL A 29 19.98 8.10 -11.47
N ASN A 30 20.05 8.41 -10.16
CA ASN A 30 20.92 7.73 -9.22
C ASN A 30 20.16 7.36 -7.94
N LEU A 31 20.15 6.07 -7.62
CA LEU A 31 19.70 5.56 -6.33
C LEU A 31 20.84 5.70 -5.31
N THR A 32 20.52 6.11 -4.10
CA THR A 32 21.42 6.09 -2.95
C THR A 32 21.87 4.65 -2.64
N PRO A 33 23.02 4.43 -1.99
CA PRO A 33 23.49 3.09 -1.63
C PRO A 33 22.47 2.28 -0.82
N SER A 34 21.75 2.92 0.11
CA SER A 34 20.70 2.28 0.90
C SER A 34 19.51 1.82 0.04
N GLU A 35 19.08 2.65 -0.90
CA GLU A 35 18.04 2.29 -1.86
C GLU A 35 18.48 1.12 -2.75
N GLN A 36 19.73 1.09 -3.20
CA GLN A 36 20.26 -0.03 -4.00
C GLN A 36 20.22 -1.35 -3.23
N ILE A 37 20.59 -1.33 -1.94
CA ILE A 37 20.50 -2.51 -1.06
C ILE A 37 19.04 -2.97 -0.91
N ALA A 38 18.11 -2.03 -0.70
CA ALA A 38 16.69 -2.34 -0.60
C ALA A 38 16.17 -2.98 -1.90
N VAL A 39 16.53 -2.42 -3.05
CA VAL A 39 16.11 -2.94 -4.35
C VAL A 39 16.66 -4.35 -4.57
N GLN A 40 17.96 -4.58 -4.34
CA GLN A 40 18.57 -5.91 -4.44
C GLN A 40 17.88 -6.93 -3.52
N LYS A 41 17.57 -6.54 -2.28
CA LYS A 41 16.84 -7.37 -1.31
C LYS A 41 15.47 -7.79 -1.83
N TYR A 42 14.74 -6.91 -2.51
CA TYR A 42 13.43 -7.23 -3.07
C TYR A 42 13.53 -8.01 -4.40
N GLU A 43 14.48 -7.67 -5.28
CA GLU A 43 14.76 -8.43 -6.50
C GLU A 43 15.10 -9.90 -6.17
N ALA A 44 15.93 -10.14 -5.15
CA ALA A 44 16.26 -11.48 -4.65
C ALA A 44 15.03 -12.27 -4.14
N ARG A 45 13.93 -11.59 -3.78
CA ARG A 45 12.65 -12.19 -3.37
C ARG A 45 11.68 -12.38 -4.55
N GLY A 46 12.14 -12.14 -5.77
CA GLY A 46 11.35 -12.26 -7.00
C GLY A 46 10.48 -11.04 -7.30
N TRP A 47 10.81 -9.87 -6.75
CA TRP A 47 10.12 -8.63 -7.10
C TRP A 47 10.68 -8.02 -8.38
N LYS A 48 9.80 -7.42 -9.17
CA LYS A 48 10.15 -6.77 -10.43
C LYS A 48 10.16 -5.26 -10.26
N ARG A 49 11.28 -4.65 -10.64
CA ARG A 49 11.41 -3.21 -10.79
C ARG A 49 10.55 -2.73 -11.95
N VAL A 50 9.72 -1.74 -11.71
CA VAL A 50 8.98 -1.05 -12.77
C VAL A 50 9.23 0.45 -12.67
N MET A 51 9.65 1.03 -13.79
CA MET A 51 9.74 2.48 -13.96
C MET A 51 8.46 2.93 -14.63
N TRP A 52 7.52 3.46 -13.84
CA TRP A 52 6.30 4.03 -14.40
C TRP A 52 6.56 5.44 -14.89
N SER A 53 6.15 5.71 -16.12
CA SER A 53 5.81 7.07 -16.54
C SER A 53 4.60 7.57 -15.75
N ASP A 54 4.42 8.88 -15.67
CA ASP A 54 3.28 9.50 -14.97
C ASP A 54 1.94 8.95 -15.46
N ARG A 55 1.80 8.74 -16.78
CA ARG A 55 0.60 8.13 -17.39
C ARG A 55 0.34 6.69 -16.95
N GLN A 56 1.40 5.90 -16.76
CA GLN A 56 1.26 4.52 -16.28
C GLN A 56 0.85 4.48 -14.81
N ARG A 57 1.34 5.44 -14.01
CA ARG A 57 0.95 5.60 -12.61
C ARG A 57 -0.55 5.87 -12.48
N ASP A 58 -1.09 6.79 -13.26
CA ASP A 58 -2.51 7.16 -13.19
C ASP A 58 -3.42 5.98 -13.57
N ALA A 59 -3.06 5.23 -14.62
CA ALA A 59 -3.77 4.01 -14.99
C ALA A 59 -3.77 2.95 -13.88
N GLU A 60 -2.75 2.94 -13.01
CA GLU A 60 -2.72 2.04 -11.86
C GLU A 60 -3.58 2.51 -10.68
N LEU A 61 -3.71 3.83 -10.49
CA LEU A 61 -4.62 4.41 -9.50
C LEU A 61 -6.09 4.14 -9.83
N VAL A 62 -6.42 3.91 -11.11
CA VAL A 62 -7.76 3.50 -11.55
C VAL A 62 -8.11 2.06 -11.11
N ASN A 63 -7.13 1.23 -10.73
CA ASN A 63 -7.38 -0.13 -10.26
C ASN A 63 -7.80 -0.12 -8.79
N ILE A 64 -9.07 0.24 -8.55
CA ILE A 64 -9.67 0.43 -7.23
C ILE A 64 -9.55 -0.84 -6.38
N ARG A 65 -9.03 -0.69 -5.17
CA ARG A 65 -9.08 -1.70 -4.09
C ARG A 65 -10.23 -1.37 -3.15
N TYR A 66 -10.81 -2.39 -2.54
CA TYR A 66 -11.92 -2.22 -1.60
C TYR A 66 -11.46 -2.60 -0.20
N VAL A 67 -11.90 -1.81 0.79
CA VAL A 67 -11.71 -2.15 2.20
C VAL A 67 -12.48 -3.45 2.51
N GLY A 68 -11.80 -4.37 3.19
CA GLY A 68 -12.36 -5.68 3.54
C GLY A 68 -12.06 -6.79 2.52
N ASP A 69 -11.33 -6.49 1.44
CA ASP A 69 -10.87 -7.55 0.54
C ASP A 69 -9.82 -8.47 1.21
N GLN A 70 -9.54 -9.61 0.58
CA GLN A 70 -8.61 -10.63 1.12
C GLN A 70 -7.16 -10.15 1.31
N PHE A 71 -6.79 -8.98 0.77
CA PHE A 71 -5.46 -8.40 0.93
C PHE A 71 -5.49 -7.04 1.62
N THR A 72 -6.55 -6.76 2.38
CA THR A 72 -6.66 -5.62 3.29
C THR A 72 -6.28 -6.11 4.67
N TRP A 73 -5.36 -5.40 5.32
CA TRP A 73 -5.04 -5.65 6.71
C TRP A 73 -5.78 -4.65 7.59
N THR A 74 -6.46 -5.14 8.60
CA THR A 74 -7.26 -4.31 9.50
C THR A 74 -6.76 -4.48 10.92
N VAL A 75 -6.55 -3.36 11.60
CA VAL A 75 -6.14 -3.30 13.00
C VAL A 75 -7.18 -2.46 13.72
N SER A 76 -7.90 -3.08 14.66
CA SER A 76 -8.74 -2.31 15.58
C SER A 76 -7.84 -1.44 16.43
N LEU A 77 -8.08 -0.14 16.39
CA LEU A 77 -7.46 0.80 17.29
C LEU A 77 -8.28 0.81 18.58
N PRO A 78 -7.65 0.87 19.76
CA PRO A 78 -8.40 1.21 20.95
C PRO A 78 -9.07 2.55 20.64
N GLY A 79 -10.40 2.58 20.70
CA GLY A 79 -11.12 3.84 20.58
C GLY A 79 -10.54 4.85 21.56
N LEU A 80 -10.76 6.14 21.32
CA LEU A 80 -10.39 7.19 22.29
C LEU A 80 -10.97 6.93 23.70
N ASP A 81 -11.96 6.04 23.80
CA ASP A 81 -12.62 5.63 25.04
C ASP A 81 -11.97 4.44 25.77
N GLY A 82 -10.85 3.90 25.27
CA GLY A 82 -9.98 2.99 26.01
C GLY A 82 -10.58 1.63 26.34
N ASP A 83 -10.45 0.66 25.43
CA ASP A 83 -10.37 -0.75 25.85
C ASP A 83 -9.57 -1.59 24.83
N GLY A 84 -8.80 -2.55 25.36
CA GLY A 84 -7.71 -3.26 24.71
C GLY A 84 -8.08 -3.99 23.42
N SER A 85 -7.36 -3.66 22.36
CA SER A 85 -7.49 -4.21 20.99
C SER A 85 -7.35 -5.74 20.91
N LYS A 86 -8.41 -6.42 20.47
CA LYS A 86 -8.39 -7.78 19.92
C LYS A 86 -8.08 -7.72 18.42
N LYS A 87 -7.11 -8.50 17.95
CA LYS A 87 -6.81 -8.64 16.52
C LYS A 87 -7.89 -9.48 15.85
N THR A 88 -8.81 -8.85 15.12
CA THR A 88 -9.86 -9.55 14.39
C THR A 88 -9.53 -9.59 12.90
N ARG A 89 -9.48 -10.79 12.32
CA ARG A 89 -9.38 -11.00 10.87
C ARG A 89 -10.74 -10.62 10.26
N CYS A 90 -10.78 -9.60 9.41
CA CYS A 90 -12.02 -9.11 8.82
C CYS A 90 -12.74 -10.20 8.01
N LYS A 91 -14.01 -10.39 8.35
CA LYS A 91 -15.07 -10.92 7.48
C LYS A 91 -16.10 -9.79 7.37
N GLU A 92 -15.99 -8.94 6.37
CA GLU A 92 -17.10 -8.16 5.75
C GLU A 92 -16.53 -7.14 4.75
N GLU A 93 -17.10 -7.14 3.55
CA GLU A 93 -16.69 -6.30 2.43
C GLU A 93 -17.50 -4.99 2.42
N THR A 94 -16.86 -3.85 2.69
CA THR A 94 -17.50 -2.53 2.60
C THR A 94 -16.91 -1.74 1.43
N LYS A 95 -17.74 -1.46 0.42
CA LYS A 95 -17.34 -0.66 -0.75
C LYS A 95 -17.21 0.81 -0.37
N ILE A 96 -15.98 1.31 -0.28
CA ILE A 96 -15.69 2.74 -0.15
C ILE A 96 -14.89 3.16 -1.39
N GLY A 97 -15.41 4.07 -2.21
CA GLY A 97 -14.72 4.62 -3.37
C GLY A 97 -14.18 6.02 -3.09
N PHE A 98 -12.88 6.23 -3.28
CA PHE A 98 -12.25 7.56 -3.24
C PHE A 98 -11.22 7.70 -4.36
N VAL A 99 -11.22 8.88 -5.00
CA VAL A 99 -10.17 9.38 -5.87
C VAL A 99 -9.31 10.32 -5.02
N ALA A 100 -8.03 10.01 -4.82
CA ALA A 100 -7.13 10.85 -4.03
C ALA A 100 -5.94 11.33 -4.87
N GLU A 101 -5.75 12.65 -4.90
CA GLU A 101 -4.58 13.33 -5.44
C GLU A 101 -3.31 12.95 -4.67
N PHE A 102 -2.24 12.62 -5.40
CA PHE A 102 -0.96 12.21 -4.84
C PHE A 102 -0.03 13.41 -4.66
N ASP A 103 0.09 13.90 -3.43
CA ASP A 103 1.23 14.71 -3.02
C ASP A 103 2.30 13.82 -2.35
N ARG A 104 3.43 13.71 -3.07
CA ARG A 104 4.81 13.47 -2.62
C ARG A 104 5.12 12.39 -1.55
N VAL A 105 5.88 11.40 -2.03
CA VAL A 105 6.90 10.57 -1.32
C VAL A 105 6.37 9.46 -0.40
N PHE A 106 6.56 8.21 -0.82
CA PHE A 106 6.76 7.08 0.09
C PHE A 106 7.86 6.15 -0.44
N LEU A 107 9.02 6.23 0.20
CA LEU A 107 10.00 5.15 0.33
C LEU A 107 9.62 4.38 1.60
N LEU A 108 9.45 3.06 1.48
CA LEU A 108 9.45 2.11 2.60
C LEU A 108 10.47 1.01 2.30
#